data_AF-E9HH25-F1
#
_entry.id   AF-E9HH25-F1
#
_cell.length_a   1.000
_cell.length_b   1.000
_cell.length_c   1.000
_cell.angle_alpha   90.00
_cell.angle_beta   90.00
_cell.angle_gamma   90.00
#
_symmetry.space_group_name_H-M   'P 1'
#
loop_
_entity.id
_entity.type
_entity.pdbx_description
1 polymer ?
#
loop_
_entity_poly.entity_id
_entity_poly.type
_entity_poly.pdbx_seq_one_letter_code
_entity_poly.pdbx_strand_id
1 'polypeptide(L)'
;MSVFEHLRPLVSLCQACGMIPFTMEENVISNKFVRFTFSFRHRTTWWFMVMFVLQFVLQFVMVKLSVSILDGLINDENVPMTVTILSGITMFSFTAQILLSRWIALNYRKLRNAVEALQEVERLFGEKFIEQHQCFLGYRFVIAVTLIVTTVVFSFVVMASLFQPFYPADMGLMPTVALYFMLSLVNVMIECTFLLIHMSYYVISHYIQLLFLNSGKSDANGLPVASRKGAENIKELRQNALIFDYLCQASSELNDLFSVPVLFILTVKFVTVVSAAFTYIYSFTYSNLIIENVLFVSPFLFVCDWIRLLVIFTAADMPVNQVRLLRERLCARSYSRFSQTLAENVAEMTILMQMNEDRIQMSAAGVFKVGVHLIPALVGAVVTYMVILLQN
;
A
#
# COMPACT_ATOMS: atom_id res chain seq x y z
N MET A 1 20.73 8.33 11.85
CA MET A 1 19.44 7.70 12.24
C MET A 1 19.01 6.71 11.17
N SER A 2 18.62 5.49 11.55
CA SER A 2 18.16 4.47 10.59
C SER A 2 16.82 4.86 9.94
N VAL A 3 16.56 4.39 8.72
CA VAL A 3 15.26 4.64 8.05
C VAL A 3 14.11 4.01 8.86
N PHE A 4 14.40 2.94 9.60
CA PHE A 4 13.45 2.25 10.47
C PHE A 4 13.00 3.07 11.69
N GLU A 5 13.85 3.94 12.24
CA GLU A 5 13.44 4.86 13.31
C GLU A 5 12.35 5.83 12.83
N HIS A 6 12.41 6.25 11.57
CA HIS A 6 11.41 7.12 10.95
C HIS A 6 10.08 6.39 10.66
N LEU A 7 10.06 5.06 10.66
CA LEU A 7 8.84 4.25 10.54
C LEU A 7 8.13 4.02 11.88
N ARG A 8 8.73 4.41 13.02
CA ARG A 8 8.13 4.24 14.35
C ARG A 8 6.74 4.88 14.48
N PRO A 9 6.50 6.11 13.98
CA PRO A 9 5.16 6.70 14.00
C PRO A 9 4.13 5.90 13.19
N LEU A 10 4.54 5.36 12.04
CA LEU A 10 3.67 4.51 11.20
C LEU A 10 3.29 3.23 11.93
N VAL A 11 4.27 2.56 12.54
CA VAL A 11 4.01 1.33 13.30
C VAL A 11 3.15 1.60 14.52
N SER A 12 3.38 2.70 15.24
CA SER A 12 2.52 3.12 16.35
C SER A 12 1.09 3.37 15.90
N LEU A 13 0.89 4.01 14.74
CA LEU A 13 -0.44 4.23 14.17
C LEU A 13 -1.11 2.90 13.79
N CYS A 14 -0.37 2.00 13.16
CA CYS A 14 -0.84 0.66 12.80
C CYS A 14 -1.21 -0.18 14.03
N GLN A 15 -0.46 -0.08 15.12
CA GLN A 15 -0.76 -0.71 16.40
C GLN A 15 -2.00 -0.10 17.04
N ALA A 16 -2.12 1.24 17.06
CA ALA A 16 -3.28 1.94 17.62
C ALA A 16 -4.57 1.54 16.91
N CYS A 17 -4.52 1.34 15.59
CA CYS A 17 -5.66 0.89 14.78
C CYS A 17 -5.93 -0.62 14.88
N GLY A 18 -5.11 -1.39 15.61
CA GLY A 18 -5.26 -2.84 15.74
C GLY A 18 -4.92 -3.61 14.46
N MET A 19 -4.09 -3.04 13.58
CA MET A 19 -3.63 -3.69 12.34
C MET A 19 -2.49 -4.67 12.60
N ILE A 20 -1.58 -4.32 13.52
CA ILE A 20 -0.35 -5.05 13.78
C ILE A 20 -0.24 -5.39 15.28
N PRO A 21 -0.09 -6.67 15.68
CA PRO A 21 0.02 -7.06 17.08
C PRO A 21 1.43 -6.99 17.69
N PHE A 22 2.44 -6.62 16.88
CA PHE A 22 3.85 -6.71 17.24
C PHE A 22 4.35 -5.47 17.97
N THR A 23 5.28 -5.64 18.90
CA THR A 23 6.01 -4.55 19.53
C THR A 23 7.37 -4.39 18.84
N MET A 24 7.84 -3.15 18.68
CA MET A 24 9.22 -2.87 18.28
C MET A 24 10.13 -3.12 19.49
N GLU A 25 11.06 -4.05 19.38
CA GLU A 25 12.09 -4.28 20.39
C GLU A 25 13.30 -3.37 20.11
N GLU A 26 13.69 -2.60 21.11
CA GLU A 26 14.83 -1.68 21.05
C GLU A 26 16.01 -2.27 21.81
N ASN A 27 17.21 -2.07 21.27
CA ASN A 27 18.42 -2.42 21.98
C ASN A 27 18.60 -1.42 23.14
N VAL A 28 18.61 -1.92 24.38
CA VAL A 28 18.73 -1.12 25.59
C VAL A 28 19.98 -0.21 25.59
N ILE A 29 21.03 -0.61 24.88
CA ILE A 29 22.31 0.10 24.86
C ILE A 29 22.36 1.14 23.72
N SER A 30 21.90 0.80 22.52
CA SER A 30 22.01 1.69 21.35
C SER A 30 20.73 2.47 21.06
N ASN A 31 19.63 2.16 21.73
CA ASN A 31 18.28 2.68 21.47
C ASN A 31 17.82 2.50 20.01
N LYS A 32 18.48 1.60 19.27
CA LYS A 32 18.17 1.29 17.86
C LYS A 32 17.16 0.16 17.80
N PHE A 33 16.31 0.20 16.78
CA PHE A 33 15.37 -0.87 16.46
C PHE A 33 16.13 -2.17 16.15
N VAL A 34 15.73 -3.27 16.79
CA VAL A 34 16.32 -4.60 16.58
C VAL A 34 15.41 -5.46 15.74
N ARG A 35 14.21 -5.74 16.26
CA ARG A 35 13.27 -6.68 15.63
C ARG A 35 11.84 -6.44 16.10
N PHE A 36 10.90 -7.02 15.37
CA PHE A 36 9.51 -7.15 15.81
C PHE A 36 9.33 -8.39 16.68
N THR A 37 8.68 -8.24 17.83
CA THR A 37 8.34 -9.36 18.72
C THR A 37 6.84 -9.51 18.89
N PHE A 38 6.40 -10.77 18.99
CA PHE A 38 5.03 -11.16 19.32
C PHE A 38 5.03 -11.91 20.65
N SER A 39 4.23 -11.45 21.60
CA SER A 39 4.04 -12.13 22.88
C SER A 39 2.74 -11.71 23.52
N PHE A 40 1.99 -12.66 24.09
CA PHE A 40 0.82 -12.38 24.94
C PHE A 40 1.16 -11.58 26.20
N ARG A 41 2.45 -11.39 26.51
CA ARG A 41 2.89 -10.48 27.57
C ARG A 41 2.84 -9.00 27.16
N HIS A 42 2.83 -8.70 25.87
CA HIS A 42 2.81 -7.31 25.38
C HIS A 42 1.40 -6.74 25.37
N ARG A 43 1.25 -5.50 25.85
CA ARG A 43 -0.02 -4.76 25.83
C ARG A 43 -0.57 -4.57 24.41
N THR A 44 0.31 -4.43 23.41
CA THR A 44 -0.07 -4.28 22.00
C THR A 44 -0.82 -5.51 21.47
N THR A 45 -0.45 -6.71 21.93
CA THR A 45 -1.11 -7.96 21.51
C THR A 45 -2.51 -8.07 22.11
N TRP A 46 -2.71 -7.68 23.37
CA TRP A 46 -4.04 -7.59 23.96
C TRP A 46 -4.91 -6.53 23.30
N TRP A 47 -4.35 -5.36 23.02
CA TRP A 47 -5.05 -4.30 22.28
C TRP A 47 -5.49 -4.76 20.90
N PHE A 48 -4.63 -5.47 20.17
CA PHE A 48 -4.97 -6.08 18.89
C PHE A 48 -6.15 -7.06 19.01
N MET A 49 -6.17 -7.91 20.04
CA MET A 49 -7.29 -8.84 20.27
C MET A 49 -8.60 -8.13 20.59
N VAL A 50 -8.55 -7.07 21.41
CA VAL A 50 -9.72 -6.22 21.70
C VAL A 50 -10.25 -5.58 20.42
N MET A 51 -9.37 -4.97 19.63
CA MET A 51 -9.73 -4.37 18.34
C MET A 51 -10.29 -5.41 17.37
N PHE A 52 -9.76 -6.64 17.38
CA PHE A 52 -10.26 -7.73 16.55
C PHE A 52 -11.68 -8.14 16.91
N VAL A 53 -11.97 -8.38 18.20
CA VAL A 53 -13.32 -8.72 18.66
C VAL A 53 -14.29 -7.59 18.31
N LEU A 54 -13.87 -6.34 18.53
CA LEU A 54 -14.70 -5.18 18.31
C LEU A 54 -15.02 -4.95 16.82
N GLN A 55 -14.05 -5.20 15.94
CA GLN A 55 -14.26 -5.21 14.49
C GLN A 55 -15.19 -6.33 14.05
N PHE A 56 -15.09 -7.52 14.65
CA PHE A 56 -15.99 -8.63 14.34
C PHE A 56 -17.44 -8.31 14.74
N VAL A 57 -17.64 -7.73 15.92
CA VAL A 57 -18.96 -7.25 16.37
C VAL A 57 -19.49 -6.17 15.43
N LEU A 58 -18.66 -5.18 15.08
CA LEU A 58 -19.05 -4.13 14.14
C LEU A 58 -19.43 -4.71 12.77
N GLN A 59 -18.67 -5.68 12.26
CA GLN A 59 -18.98 -6.33 11.00
C GLN A 59 -20.33 -7.04 11.04
N PHE A 60 -20.67 -7.70 12.15
CA PHE A 60 -21.98 -8.32 12.32
C PHE A 60 -23.12 -7.30 12.31
N VAL A 61 -22.93 -6.15 12.97
CA VAL A 61 -23.90 -5.04 12.95
C VAL A 61 -24.06 -4.47 11.54
N MET A 62 -22.94 -4.21 10.85
CA MET A 62 -22.94 -3.67 9.48
C MET A 62 -23.58 -4.65 8.50
N VAL A 63 -23.32 -5.96 8.61
CA VAL A 63 -23.97 -6.98 7.77
C VAL A 63 -25.48 -6.99 7.99
N LYS A 64 -25.95 -6.87 9.24
CA LYS A 64 -27.41 -6.76 9.50
C LYS A 64 -28.02 -5.53 8.85
N LEU A 65 -27.38 -4.37 9.01
CA LEU A 65 -27.82 -3.12 8.40
C LEU A 65 -27.85 -3.23 6.87
N SER A 66 -26.79 -3.80 6.31
CA SER A 66 -26.63 -4.10 4.88
C SER A 66 -27.73 -5.02 4.34
N VAL A 67 -28.10 -6.08 5.07
CA VAL A 67 -29.20 -6.97 4.68
C VAL A 67 -30.53 -6.22 4.68
N SER A 68 -30.79 -5.33 5.65
CA SER A 68 -32.00 -4.49 5.65
C SER A 68 -32.04 -3.52 4.47
N ILE A 69 -30.92 -2.91 4.09
CA ILE A 69 -30.82 -2.07 2.88
C ILE A 69 -31.09 -2.92 1.62
N LEU A 70 -30.47 -4.11 1.54
CA LEU A 70 -30.61 -4.99 0.39
C LEU A 70 -32.05 -5.50 0.24
N ASP A 71 -32.71 -5.86 1.34
CA ASP A 71 -34.12 -6.25 1.36
C ASP A 71 -35.02 -5.09 0.89
N GLY A 72 -34.74 -3.85 1.33
CA GLY A 72 -35.41 -2.66 0.83
C GLY A 72 -35.24 -2.44 -0.68
N LEU A 73 -34.06 -2.73 -1.23
CA LEU A 73 -33.77 -2.62 -2.66
C LEU A 73 -34.37 -3.78 -3.49
N ILE A 74 -34.47 -5.00 -2.92
CA ILE A 74 -35.06 -6.16 -3.60
C ILE A 74 -36.57 -6.01 -3.73
N ASN A 75 -37.21 -5.48 -2.70
CA ASN A 75 -38.67 -5.35 -2.65
C ASN A 75 -39.21 -4.14 -3.41
N ASP A 76 -38.34 -3.29 -3.98
CA ASP A 76 -38.74 -2.17 -4.81
C ASP A 76 -38.73 -2.56 -6.30
N GLU A 77 -39.92 -2.66 -6.89
CA GLU A 77 -40.10 -3.03 -8.30
C GLU A 77 -39.45 -2.03 -9.28
N ASN A 78 -39.13 -0.81 -8.83
CA ASN A 78 -38.51 0.21 -9.68
C ASN A 78 -36.99 0.13 -9.70
N VAL A 79 -36.36 -0.63 -8.79
CA VAL A 79 -34.90 -0.74 -8.71
C VAL A 79 -34.42 -1.91 -9.57
N PRO A 80 -33.53 -1.69 -10.55
CA PRO A 80 -33.04 -2.78 -11.39
C PRO A 80 -32.17 -3.71 -10.56
N MET A 81 -32.32 -5.01 -10.81
CA MET A 81 -31.58 -6.08 -10.12
C MET A 81 -30.06 -5.88 -10.17
N THR A 82 -29.55 -5.18 -11.18
CA THR A 82 -28.14 -4.79 -11.31
C THR A 82 -27.67 -3.89 -10.15
N VAL A 83 -28.44 -2.88 -9.75
CA VAL A 83 -28.12 -2.02 -8.58
C VAL A 83 -28.04 -2.88 -7.33
N THR A 84 -29.03 -3.74 -7.12
CA THR A 84 -29.11 -4.64 -5.96
C THR A 84 -27.89 -5.57 -5.86
N ILE A 85 -27.48 -6.19 -6.97
CA ILE A 85 -26.29 -7.04 -7.03
C ILE A 85 -25.01 -6.23 -6.74
N LEU A 86 -24.86 -5.06 -7.38
CA LEU A 86 -23.70 -4.17 -7.21
C LEU A 86 -23.57 -3.66 -5.77
N SER A 87 -24.69 -3.27 -5.14
CA SER A 87 -24.75 -2.88 -3.74
C SER A 87 -24.38 -4.06 -2.82
N GLY A 88 -24.90 -5.26 -3.07
CA GLY A 88 -24.55 -6.46 -2.31
C GLY A 88 -23.05 -6.78 -2.36
N ILE A 89 -22.43 -6.75 -3.55
CA ILE A 89 -20.98 -7.00 -3.70
C ILE A 89 -20.17 -5.93 -2.97
N THR A 90 -20.60 -4.66 -3.04
CA THR A 90 -19.95 -3.56 -2.32
C THR A 90 -20.05 -3.75 -0.80
N MET A 91 -21.11 -4.35 -0.28
CA MET A 91 -21.22 -4.67 1.16
C MET A 91 -20.25 -5.79 1.58
N PHE A 92 -20.07 -6.83 0.76
CA PHE A 92 -19.07 -7.88 1.00
C PHE A 92 -17.63 -7.35 0.98
N SER A 93 -17.40 -6.21 0.36
CA SER A 93 -16.08 -5.57 0.30
C SER A 93 -15.52 -5.18 1.67
N PHE A 94 -16.38 -4.78 2.61
CA PHE A 94 -15.97 -4.45 3.99
C PHE A 94 -15.44 -5.68 4.73
N THR A 95 -16.10 -6.84 4.54
CA THR A 95 -15.62 -8.11 5.10
C THR A 95 -14.25 -8.47 4.53
N ALA A 96 -14.08 -8.31 3.22
CA ALA A 96 -12.80 -8.58 2.57
C ALA A 96 -11.69 -7.68 3.15
N GLN A 97 -11.94 -6.39 3.37
CA GLN A 97 -10.97 -5.45 3.95
C GLN A 97 -10.52 -5.82 5.38
N ILE A 98 -11.43 -6.35 6.22
CA ILE A 98 -11.04 -6.85 7.54
C ILE A 98 -10.14 -8.09 7.40
N LEU A 99 -10.52 -9.05 6.55
CA LEU A 99 -9.71 -10.26 6.30
C LEU A 99 -8.30 -9.91 5.79
N LEU A 100 -8.18 -8.86 4.97
CA LEU A 100 -6.92 -8.34 4.46
C LEU A 100 -5.98 -7.86 5.56
N SER A 101 -6.50 -7.09 6.53
CA SER A 101 -5.70 -6.66 7.68
C SER A 101 -5.16 -7.86 8.49
N ARG A 102 -5.94 -8.94 8.57
CA ARG A 102 -5.56 -10.17 9.29
C ARG A 102 -4.57 -11.01 8.51
N TRP A 103 -4.68 -11.03 7.19
CA TRP A 103 -3.68 -11.65 6.33
C TRP A 103 -2.28 -11.07 6.58
N ILE A 104 -2.17 -9.75 6.69
CA ILE A 104 -0.90 -9.05 6.96
C ILE A 104 -0.36 -9.46 8.34
N ALA A 105 -1.21 -9.52 9.36
CA ALA A 105 -0.82 -9.94 10.70
C ALA A 105 -0.37 -11.42 10.76
N LEU A 106 -1.03 -12.32 10.04
CA LEU A 106 -0.69 -13.75 9.98
C LEU A 106 0.63 -14.00 9.24
N ASN A 107 0.89 -13.25 8.16
CA ASN A 107 2.08 -13.39 7.32
C ASN A 107 3.24 -12.49 7.76
N TYR A 108 3.26 -12.03 9.00
CA TYR A 108 4.27 -11.09 9.50
C TYR A 108 5.72 -11.55 9.37
N ARG A 109 5.96 -12.86 9.30
CA ARG A 109 7.30 -13.42 9.07
C ARG A 109 7.91 -12.86 7.78
N LYS A 110 7.07 -12.65 6.76
CA LYS A 110 7.46 -12.03 5.49
C LYS A 110 7.90 -10.58 5.68
N LEU A 111 7.13 -9.79 6.44
CA LEU A 111 7.51 -8.43 6.79
C LEU A 111 8.84 -8.39 7.57
N ARG A 112 9.02 -9.32 8.51
CA ARG A 112 10.26 -9.44 9.29
C ARG A 112 11.45 -9.74 8.39
N ASN A 113 11.34 -10.73 7.50
CA ASN A 113 12.40 -11.09 6.56
C ASN A 113 12.76 -9.91 5.63
N ALA A 114 11.76 -9.16 5.16
CA ALA A 114 11.98 -7.96 4.35
C ALA A 114 12.76 -6.89 5.12
N VAL A 115 12.43 -6.67 6.39
CA VAL A 115 13.12 -5.74 7.28
C VAL A 115 14.56 -6.20 7.55
N GLU A 116 14.78 -7.48 7.82
CA GLU A 116 16.13 -8.04 8.02
C GLU A 116 17.00 -7.88 6.75
N ALA A 117 16.45 -8.12 5.56
CA ALA A 117 17.16 -7.89 4.30
C ALA A 117 17.51 -6.40 4.09
N LEU A 118 16.59 -5.49 4.43
CA LEU A 118 16.85 -4.05 4.37
C LEU A 118 17.87 -3.58 5.41
N GLN A 119 17.93 -4.18 6.60
CA GLN A 119 18.97 -3.88 7.59
C GLN A 119 20.36 -4.30 7.08
N GLU A 120 20.47 -5.42 6.36
CA GLU A 120 21.72 -5.79 5.70
C GLU A 120 22.10 -4.80 4.59
N VAL A 121 21.13 -4.27 3.84
CA VAL A 121 21.36 -3.17 2.90
C VAL A 121 21.92 -1.92 3.60
N GLU A 122 21.32 -1.50 4.72
CA GLU A 122 21.83 -0.37 5.51
C GLU A 122 23.27 -0.59 5.99
N ARG A 123 23.57 -1.82 6.46
CA ARG A 123 24.91 -2.21 6.90
C ARG A 123 25.93 -2.13 5.77
N LEU A 124 25.54 -2.52 4.55
CA LEU A 124 26.41 -2.49 3.37
C LEU A 124 26.65 -1.08 2.84
N PHE A 125 25.69 -0.17 2.93
CA PHE A 125 25.90 1.25 2.60
C PHE A 125 26.76 1.97 3.65
N GLY A 126 26.63 1.58 4.92
CA GLY A 126 27.32 2.18 6.04
C GLY A 126 26.63 3.46 6.55
N GLU A 127 26.66 3.64 7.87
CA GLU A 127 25.87 4.68 8.56
C GLU A 127 26.17 6.11 8.07
N LYS A 128 27.45 6.41 7.79
CA LYS A 128 27.88 7.74 7.30
C LYS A 128 27.32 8.09 5.93
N PHE A 129 27.13 7.10 5.05
CA PHE A 129 26.59 7.34 3.71
C PHE A 129 25.09 7.62 3.75
N ILE A 130 24.38 6.91 4.63
CA ILE A 130 22.93 7.09 4.84
C ILE A 130 22.65 8.45 5.47
N GLU A 131 23.43 8.86 6.47
CA GLU A 131 23.24 10.16 7.12
C GLU A 131 23.46 11.36 6.18
N GLN A 132 24.34 11.20 5.18
CA GLN A 132 24.54 12.21 4.14
C GLN A 132 23.36 12.36 3.18
N HIS A 133 22.53 11.33 3.02
CA HIS A 133 21.40 11.33 2.10
C HIS A 133 20.11 11.16 2.90
N GLN A 134 19.66 12.26 3.50
CA GLN A 134 18.44 12.29 4.32
C GLN A 134 17.23 11.76 3.54
N CYS A 135 16.49 10.85 4.16
CA CYS A 135 15.24 10.35 3.63
C CYS A 135 14.09 11.29 4.04
N PHE A 136 13.29 11.76 3.08
CA PHE A 136 12.12 12.63 3.33
C PHE A 136 10.90 11.87 3.89
N LEU A 137 11.11 10.73 4.54
CA LEU A 137 10.05 9.83 5.00
C LEU A 137 9.12 10.51 6.03
N GLY A 138 9.68 11.32 6.95
CA GLY A 138 8.91 12.00 7.98
C GLY A 138 7.87 12.97 7.43
N TYR A 139 8.23 13.80 6.45
CA TYR A 139 7.31 14.74 5.82
C TYR A 139 6.20 14.03 5.05
N ARG A 140 6.55 12.97 4.30
CA ARG A 140 5.57 12.13 3.59
C ARG A 140 4.60 11.45 4.55
N PHE A 141 5.08 10.97 5.69
CA PHE A 141 4.25 10.40 6.73
C PHE A 141 3.25 11.42 7.28
N VAL A 142 3.69 12.64 7.61
CA VAL A 142 2.80 13.70 8.13
C VAL A 142 1.71 14.07 7.12
N ILE A 143 2.07 14.24 5.84
CA ILE A 143 1.07 14.49 4.78
C ILE A 143 0.10 13.33 4.70
N ALA A 144 0.60 12.09 4.66
CA ALA A 144 -0.25 10.92 4.55
C ALA A 144 -1.23 10.82 5.72
N VAL A 145 -0.77 10.98 6.97
CA VAL A 145 -1.65 10.97 8.15
C VAL A 145 -2.71 12.07 8.06
N THR A 146 -2.32 13.26 7.61
CA THR A 146 -3.27 14.37 7.42
C THR A 146 -4.34 13.99 6.39
N LEU A 147 -3.94 13.41 5.27
CA LEU A 147 -4.86 12.92 4.22
C LEU A 147 -5.78 11.80 4.71
N ILE A 148 -5.27 10.89 5.55
CA ILE A 148 -6.08 9.82 6.15
C ILE A 148 -7.15 10.43 7.06
N VAL A 149 -6.76 11.33 7.96
CA VAL A 149 -7.69 11.97 8.90
C VAL A 149 -8.75 12.76 8.15
N THR A 150 -8.37 13.55 7.14
CA THR A 150 -9.34 14.32 6.35
C THR A 150 -10.29 13.42 5.57
N THR A 151 -9.78 12.36 4.94
CA THR A 151 -10.59 11.39 4.18
C THR A 151 -11.60 10.68 5.09
N VAL A 152 -11.16 10.27 6.29
CA VAL A 152 -12.02 9.61 7.27
C VAL A 152 -13.11 10.55 7.77
N VAL A 153 -12.76 11.79 8.16
CA VAL A 153 -13.73 12.79 8.61
C VAL A 153 -14.75 13.10 7.52
N PHE A 154 -14.31 13.32 6.28
CA PHE A 154 -15.21 13.61 5.18
C PHE A 154 -16.09 12.40 4.82
N SER A 155 -15.54 11.18 4.90
CA SER A 155 -16.33 9.95 4.75
C SER A 155 -17.45 9.87 5.78
N PHE A 156 -17.22 10.31 7.03
CA PHE A 156 -18.29 10.35 8.03
C PHE A 156 -19.36 11.37 7.69
N VAL A 157 -18.97 12.59 7.33
CA VAL A 157 -19.93 13.65 7.00
C VAL A 157 -20.83 13.22 5.83
N VAL A 158 -20.24 12.59 4.81
CA VAL A 158 -20.97 12.12 3.63
C VAL A 158 -21.81 10.86 3.93
N MET A 159 -21.30 9.91 4.72
CA MET A 159 -22.03 8.67 5.02
C MET A 159 -23.08 8.82 6.12
N ALA A 160 -23.04 9.88 6.92
CA ALA A 160 -24.00 10.11 7.99
C ALA A 160 -25.45 10.15 7.49
N SER A 161 -25.69 10.79 6.33
CA SER A 161 -27.02 10.84 5.71
C SER A 161 -27.54 9.46 5.31
N LEU A 162 -26.65 8.56 4.89
CA LEU A 162 -27.00 7.20 4.48
C LEU A 162 -27.41 6.33 5.66
N PHE A 163 -26.77 6.51 6.82
CA PHE A 163 -27.05 5.69 8.00
C PHE A 163 -28.21 6.23 8.86
N GLN A 164 -28.49 7.54 8.80
CA GLN A 164 -29.54 8.19 9.57
C GLN A 164 -30.92 7.48 9.53
N PRO A 165 -31.46 7.05 8.37
CA PRO A 165 -32.78 6.42 8.30
C PRO A 165 -32.83 4.98 8.85
N PHE A 166 -31.68 4.34 9.08
CA PHE A 166 -31.61 2.95 9.54
C PHE A 166 -31.31 2.83 11.03
N TYR A 167 -31.13 3.94 11.75
CA TYR A 167 -30.96 3.90 13.19
C TYR A 167 -32.30 3.69 13.91
N PRO A 168 -32.34 2.86 14.96
CA PRO A 168 -33.49 2.81 15.85
C PRO A 168 -33.78 4.20 16.43
N ALA A 169 -35.04 4.62 16.43
CA ALA A 169 -35.45 5.91 16.97
C ALA A 169 -35.04 6.11 18.45
N ASP A 170 -34.89 5.00 19.19
CA ASP A 170 -34.52 4.98 20.61
C ASP A 170 -33.00 4.82 20.86
N MET A 171 -32.17 4.88 19.82
CA MET A 171 -30.72 4.76 19.98
C MET A 171 -30.16 6.03 20.66
N GLY A 172 -29.84 5.92 21.94
CA GLY A 172 -29.28 7.03 22.72
C GLY A 172 -27.99 7.60 22.11
N LEU A 173 -27.60 8.81 22.54
CA LEU A 173 -26.41 9.50 22.01
C LEU A 173 -25.12 8.67 22.17
N MET A 174 -24.94 8.03 23.32
CA MET A 174 -23.73 7.25 23.64
C MET A 174 -23.48 6.06 22.71
N PRO A 175 -24.42 5.13 22.49
CA PRO A 175 -24.19 4.01 21.56
C PRO A 175 -23.98 4.49 20.12
N THR A 176 -24.62 5.57 19.69
CA THR A 176 -24.42 6.17 18.37
C THR A 176 -23.00 6.71 18.22
N VAL A 177 -22.51 7.49 19.20
CA VAL A 177 -21.13 8.00 19.20
C VAL A 177 -20.11 6.85 19.23
N ALA A 178 -20.36 5.81 20.03
CA ALA A 178 -19.49 4.63 20.09
C ALA A 178 -19.41 3.90 18.75
N LEU A 179 -20.54 3.72 18.05
CA LEU A 179 -20.58 3.08 16.74
C LEU A 179 -19.79 3.88 15.70
N TYR A 180 -20.01 5.20 15.63
CA TYR A 180 -19.28 6.07 14.70
C TYR A 180 -17.78 6.10 14.99
N PHE A 181 -17.40 6.16 16.27
CA PHE A 181 -16.00 6.06 16.67
C PHE A 181 -15.38 4.73 16.20
N MET A 182 -16.10 3.62 16.36
CA MET A 182 -15.60 2.32 15.92
C MET A 182 -15.48 2.19 14.41
N LEU A 183 -16.47 2.68 13.65
CA LEU A 183 -16.39 2.76 12.20
C LEU A 183 -15.18 3.61 11.77
N SER A 184 -14.85 4.65 12.55
CA SER A 184 -13.73 5.54 12.22
C SER A 184 -12.40 4.84 12.36
N LEU A 185 -12.23 4.05 13.43
CA LEU A 185 -11.03 3.26 13.64
C LEU A 185 -10.85 2.21 12.53
N VAL A 186 -11.93 1.60 12.05
CA VAL A 186 -11.86 0.65 10.92
C VAL A 186 -11.46 1.35 9.63
N ASN A 187 -12.05 2.50 9.32
CA ASN A 187 -11.66 3.29 8.14
C ASN A 187 -10.19 3.74 8.22
N VAL A 188 -9.73 4.23 9.38
CA VAL A 188 -8.32 4.58 9.59
C VAL A 188 -7.43 3.35 9.39
N MET A 189 -7.80 2.17 9.90
CA MET A 189 -7.04 0.93 9.70
C MET A 189 -6.90 0.58 8.21
N ILE A 190 -7.99 0.71 7.45
CA ILE A 190 -7.99 0.44 6.01
C ILE A 190 -7.04 1.40 5.30
N GLU A 191 -7.15 2.70 5.58
CA GLU A 191 -6.25 3.71 5.02
C GLU A 191 -4.78 3.50 5.42
N CYS A 192 -4.52 3.04 6.64
CA CYS A 192 -3.19 2.66 7.09
C CYS A 192 -2.61 1.48 6.28
N THR A 193 -3.45 0.61 5.72
CA THR A 193 -2.98 -0.49 4.86
C THR A 193 -2.42 0.06 3.54
N PHE A 194 -3.11 1.02 2.92
CA PHE A 194 -2.60 1.71 1.72
C PHE A 194 -1.30 2.45 2.01
N LEU A 195 -1.25 3.15 3.16
CA LEU A 195 -0.04 3.85 3.59
C LEU A 195 1.12 2.88 3.85
N LEU A 196 0.86 1.73 4.47
CA LEU A 196 1.87 0.70 4.71
C LEU A 196 2.45 0.17 3.40
N ILE A 197 1.60 -0.16 2.43
CA ILE A 197 2.04 -0.61 1.09
C ILE A 197 2.90 0.48 0.44
N HIS A 198 2.40 1.71 0.42
CA HIS A 198 3.10 2.84 -0.18
C HIS A 198 4.48 3.08 0.45
N MET A 199 4.55 3.14 1.78
CA MET A 199 5.81 3.40 2.49
C MET A 199 6.81 2.24 2.32
N SER A 200 6.33 1.00 2.31
CA SER A 200 7.22 -0.17 2.16
C SER A 200 7.91 -0.17 0.79
N TYR A 201 7.17 0.08 -0.29
CA TYR A 201 7.75 0.19 -1.64
C TYR A 201 8.54 1.49 -1.85
N TYR A 202 8.15 2.59 -1.19
CA TYR A 202 8.92 3.83 -1.20
C TYR A 202 10.31 3.65 -0.58
N VAL A 203 10.41 2.92 0.54
CA VAL A 203 11.70 2.62 1.19
C VAL A 203 12.61 1.83 0.25
N ILE A 204 12.10 0.79 -0.42
CA ILE A 204 12.86 0.03 -1.43
C ILE A 204 13.31 0.96 -2.57
N SER A 205 12.40 1.76 -3.11
CA SER A 205 12.69 2.73 -4.17
C SER A 205 13.79 3.72 -3.76
N HIS A 206 13.75 4.20 -2.51
CA HIS A 206 14.78 5.08 -1.96
C HIS A 206 16.16 4.41 -1.88
N TYR A 207 16.26 3.15 -1.44
CA TYR A 207 17.54 2.45 -1.42
C TYR A 207 18.08 2.15 -2.83
N ILE A 208 17.21 1.90 -3.82
CA ILE A 208 17.63 1.78 -5.22
C ILE A 208 18.18 3.13 -5.72
N GLN A 209 17.56 4.24 -5.33
CA GLN A 209 18.08 5.58 -5.63
C GLN A 209 19.43 5.86 -4.92
N LEU A 210 19.63 5.35 -3.70
CA LEU A 210 20.92 5.44 -3.02
C LEU A 210 21.99 4.60 -3.71
N LEU A 211 21.64 3.42 -4.22
CA LEU A 211 22.53 2.58 -5.03
C LEU A 211 22.98 3.33 -6.29
N PHE A 212 22.05 4.02 -6.94
CA PHE A 212 22.32 4.91 -8.06
C PHE A 212 23.28 6.04 -7.70
N LEU A 213 23.09 6.73 -6.57
CA LEU A 213 23.99 7.80 -6.13
C LEU A 213 25.38 7.28 -5.74
N ASN A 214 25.46 6.10 -5.12
CA ASN A 214 26.73 5.48 -4.76
C ASN A 214 27.55 5.16 -6.01
N SER A 215 26.92 4.61 -7.04
CA SER A 215 27.58 4.29 -8.31
C SER A 215 28.21 5.51 -9.02
N GLY A 216 27.67 6.71 -8.79
CA GLY A 216 28.13 7.96 -9.43
C GLY A 216 29.27 8.69 -8.70
N LYS A 217 29.52 8.43 -7.41
CA LYS A 217 30.63 9.09 -6.67
C LYS A 217 32.01 8.67 -7.15
N SER A 218 32.13 7.47 -7.74
CA SER A 218 33.38 6.95 -8.31
C SER A 218 33.86 7.74 -9.55
N ASP A 219 32.97 8.50 -10.21
CA ASP A 219 33.28 9.27 -11.42
C ASP A 219 33.79 10.70 -11.14
N ALA A 220 33.51 11.29 -9.98
CA ALA A 220 33.88 12.68 -9.67
C ALA A 220 35.34 12.86 -9.21
N ASN A 221 35.96 11.79 -8.68
CA ASN A 221 37.36 11.82 -8.22
C ASN A 221 38.30 11.36 -9.34
N GLY A 222 38.41 12.20 -10.37
CA GLY A 222 39.35 12.04 -11.49
C GLY A 222 40.80 12.18 -11.04
N LEU A 223 41.48 11.06 -10.81
CA LEU A 223 42.94 10.95 -10.92
C LEU A 223 43.34 9.50 -11.26
N PRO A 224 44.22 9.25 -12.25
CA PRO A 224 44.47 7.92 -12.78
C PRO A 224 45.60 7.24 -11.99
N VAL A 225 45.29 6.18 -11.25
CA VAL A 225 46.28 5.18 -10.80
C VAL A 225 45.73 3.81 -11.21
N ALA A 226 46.23 3.30 -12.33
CA ALA A 226 45.53 2.37 -13.21
C ALA A 226 45.59 0.87 -12.82
N SER A 227 46.33 0.45 -11.78
CA SER A 227 46.45 -0.98 -11.45
C SER A 227 45.74 -1.43 -10.16
N ARG A 228 45.55 -0.54 -9.17
CA ARG A 228 44.75 -0.83 -7.96
C ARG A 228 43.26 -0.56 -8.12
N LYS A 229 42.89 0.35 -9.03
CA LYS A 229 41.48 0.75 -9.27
C LYS A 229 40.62 -0.38 -9.82
N GLY A 230 41.15 -1.28 -10.67
CA GLY A 230 40.32 -2.35 -11.27
C GLY A 230 39.78 -3.35 -10.24
N ALA A 231 40.63 -3.80 -9.30
CA ALA A 231 40.20 -4.71 -8.24
C ALA A 231 39.24 -4.03 -7.23
N GLU A 232 39.44 -2.75 -6.94
CA GLU A 232 38.53 -1.96 -6.10
C GLU A 232 37.18 -1.69 -6.78
N ASN A 233 37.18 -1.36 -8.08
CA ASN A 233 35.97 -1.21 -8.88
C ASN A 233 35.17 -2.52 -8.94
N ILE A 234 35.82 -3.66 -9.17
CA ILE A 234 35.15 -4.97 -9.19
C ILE A 234 34.57 -5.31 -7.81
N LYS A 235 35.27 -4.96 -6.73
CA LYS A 235 34.78 -5.16 -5.36
C LYS A 235 33.56 -4.27 -5.07
N GLU A 236 33.58 -3.01 -5.49
CA GLU A 236 32.45 -2.08 -5.38
C GLU A 236 31.25 -2.55 -6.21
N LEU A 237 31.49 -3.02 -7.44
CA LEU A 237 30.48 -3.62 -8.31
C LEU A 237 29.80 -4.82 -7.63
N ARG A 238 30.60 -5.73 -7.06
CA ARG A 238 30.10 -6.92 -6.37
C ARG A 238 29.31 -6.55 -5.12
N GLN A 239 29.72 -5.52 -4.40
CA GLN A 239 28.97 -4.98 -3.27
C GLN A 239 27.63 -4.38 -3.71
N ASN A 240 27.61 -3.62 -4.81
CA ASN A 240 26.38 -3.05 -5.37
C ASN A 240 25.42 -4.14 -5.86
N ALA A 241 25.93 -5.20 -6.49
CA ALA A 241 25.14 -6.37 -6.88
C ALA A 241 24.51 -7.06 -5.67
N LEU A 242 25.29 -7.23 -4.60
CA LEU A 242 24.84 -7.85 -3.36
C LEU A 242 23.80 -6.98 -2.62
N ILE A 243 23.96 -5.66 -2.63
CA ILE A 243 22.92 -4.72 -2.16
C ILE A 243 21.64 -4.88 -2.97
N PHE A 244 21.75 -4.94 -4.30
CA PHE A 244 20.60 -5.10 -5.18
C PHE A 244 19.88 -6.44 -4.95
N ASP A 245 20.62 -7.53 -4.74
CA ASP A 245 20.03 -8.83 -4.44
C ASP A 245 19.25 -8.83 -3.12
N TYR A 246 19.75 -8.17 -2.07
CA TYR A 246 18.98 -7.98 -0.83
C TYR A 246 17.74 -7.10 -1.03
N LEU A 247 17.81 -6.08 -1.89
CA LEU A 247 16.64 -5.27 -2.25
C LEU A 247 15.60 -6.09 -3.02
N CYS A 248 16.03 -6.96 -3.94
CA CYS A 248 15.15 -7.92 -4.61
C CYS A 248 14.52 -8.89 -3.61
N GLN A 249 15.29 -9.41 -2.65
CA GLN A 249 14.77 -10.29 -1.61
C GLN A 249 13.72 -9.57 -0.76
N ALA A 250 13.99 -8.34 -0.32
CA ALA A 250 13.03 -7.52 0.42
C ALA A 250 11.75 -7.28 -0.40
N SER A 251 11.89 -6.93 -1.69
CA SER A 251 10.73 -6.74 -2.57
C SER A 251 9.93 -8.02 -2.76
N SER A 252 10.60 -9.18 -2.92
CA SER A 252 9.94 -10.48 -3.04
C SER A 252 9.16 -10.85 -1.78
N GLU A 253 9.72 -10.62 -0.59
CA GLU A 253 9.03 -10.92 0.68
C GLU A 253 7.84 -9.96 0.90
N LEU A 254 7.95 -8.69 0.50
CA LEU A 254 6.82 -7.76 0.51
C LEU A 254 5.76 -8.12 -0.54
N ASN A 255 6.17 -8.56 -1.72
CA ASN A 255 5.27 -9.03 -2.76
C ASN A 255 4.51 -10.26 -2.28
N ASP A 256 5.16 -11.24 -1.66
CA ASP A 256 4.47 -12.38 -1.04
C ASP A 256 3.46 -11.93 0.03
N LEU A 257 3.83 -10.95 0.85
CA LEU A 257 2.95 -10.40 1.89
C LEU A 257 1.71 -9.69 1.32
N PHE A 258 1.90 -8.86 0.30
CA PHE A 258 0.87 -7.96 -0.23
C PHE A 258 0.20 -8.45 -1.52
N SER A 259 0.69 -9.52 -2.16
CA SER A 259 0.20 -10.03 -3.45
C SER A 259 -1.29 -10.36 -3.43
N VAL A 260 -1.70 -11.23 -2.50
CA VAL A 260 -3.10 -11.59 -2.29
C VAL A 260 -3.89 -10.38 -1.80
N PRO A 261 -3.40 -9.59 -0.82
CA PRO A 261 -4.13 -8.42 -0.40
C PRO A 261 -4.43 -7.39 -1.49
N VAL A 262 -3.45 -7.07 -2.30
CA VAL A 262 -3.60 -6.12 -3.39
C VAL A 262 -4.54 -6.66 -4.45
N LEU A 263 -4.51 -7.96 -4.77
CA LEU A 263 -5.50 -8.54 -5.68
C LEU A 263 -6.93 -8.26 -5.19
N PHE A 264 -7.24 -8.62 -3.94
CA PHE A 264 -8.55 -8.39 -3.37
C PHE A 264 -8.93 -6.92 -3.30
N ILE A 265 -8.01 -6.03 -2.88
CA ILE A 265 -8.26 -4.58 -2.82
C ILE A 265 -8.55 -4.05 -4.22
N LEU A 266 -7.76 -4.40 -5.23
CA LEU A 266 -7.96 -3.94 -6.61
C LEU A 266 -9.31 -4.39 -7.15
N THR A 267 -9.69 -5.66 -6.97
CA THR A 267 -10.98 -6.18 -7.42
C THR A 267 -12.13 -5.48 -6.71
N VAL A 268 -12.07 -5.39 -5.38
CA VAL A 268 -13.09 -4.71 -4.57
C VAL A 268 -13.26 -3.27 -5.01
N LYS A 269 -12.17 -2.51 -5.12
CA LYS A 269 -12.21 -1.08 -5.44
C LYS A 269 -12.68 -0.85 -6.86
N PHE A 270 -12.29 -1.71 -7.80
CA PHE A 270 -12.84 -1.67 -9.15
C PHE A 270 -14.37 -1.86 -9.16
N VAL A 271 -14.88 -2.87 -8.45
CA VAL A 271 -16.33 -3.07 -8.35
C VAL A 271 -17.00 -1.85 -7.71
N THR A 272 -16.46 -1.33 -6.61
CA THR A 272 -17.04 -0.15 -5.94
C THR A 272 -17.03 1.09 -6.84
N VAL A 273 -15.98 1.30 -7.64
CA VAL A 273 -15.93 2.38 -8.64
C VAL A 273 -17.05 2.24 -9.68
N VAL A 274 -17.23 1.03 -10.22
CA VAL A 274 -18.31 0.76 -11.20
C VAL A 274 -19.68 0.93 -10.54
N SER A 275 -19.89 0.37 -9.33
CA SER A 275 -21.15 0.51 -8.59
C SER A 275 -21.48 1.96 -8.28
N ALA A 276 -20.51 2.75 -7.83
CA ALA A 276 -20.70 4.14 -7.47
C ALA A 276 -21.02 5.00 -8.70
N ALA A 277 -20.30 4.82 -9.81
CA ALA A 277 -20.58 5.54 -11.05
C ALA A 277 -21.97 5.20 -11.59
N PHE A 278 -22.36 3.92 -11.58
CA PHE A 278 -23.68 3.50 -12.05
C PHE A 278 -24.79 4.06 -11.17
N THR A 279 -24.67 3.92 -9.85
CA THR A 279 -25.67 4.43 -8.90
C THR A 279 -25.83 5.95 -9.01
N TYR A 280 -24.72 6.68 -9.22
CA TYR A 280 -24.76 8.12 -9.45
C TYR A 280 -25.53 8.48 -10.73
N ILE A 281 -25.29 7.81 -11.86
CA ILE A 281 -26.01 8.12 -13.09
C ILE A 281 -27.49 7.73 -12.98
N TYR A 282 -27.75 6.54 -12.41
CA TYR A 282 -29.10 6.02 -12.21
C TYR A 282 -29.96 6.95 -11.33
N SER A 283 -29.35 7.63 -10.35
CA SER A 283 -30.03 8.61 -9.49
C SER A 283 -30.62 9.83 -10.23
N PHE A 284 -30.16 10.12 -11.45
CA PHE A 284 -30.76 11.18 -12.29
C PHE A 284 -31.99 10.71 -13.06
N THR A 285 -32.15 9.40 -13.24
CA THR A 285 -33.25 8.82 -14.03
C THR A 285 -34.41 8.37 -13.14
N TYR A 286 -34.11 7.89 -11.93
CA TYR A 286 -35.13 7.38 -11.00
C TYR A 286 -34.94 7.99 -9.60
N SER A 287 -36.03 8.57 -9.07
CA SER A 287 -36.09 9.09 -7.70
C SER A 287 -36.58 7.98 -6.77
N ASN A 288 -35.75 7.65 -5.79
CA ASN A 288 -36.04 6.75 -4.69
C ASN A 288 -35.36 7.31 -3.46
N LEU A 289 -36.02 7.27 -2.30
CA LEU A 289 -35.50 7.82 -1.05
C LEU A 289 -34.12 7.22 -0.66
N ILE A 290 -33.87 5.94 -0.96
CA ILE A 290 -32.56 5.31 -0.73
C ILE A 290 -31.51 5.86 -1.71
N ILE A 291 -31.89 6.05 -2.97
CA ILE A 291 -30.99 6.53 -4.03
C ILE A 291 -30.66 8.02 -3.86
N GLU A 292 -31.62 8.82 -3.41
CA GLU A 292 -31.41 10.24 -3.09
C GLU A 292 -30.41 10.43 -1.93
N ASN A 293 -30.47 9.56 -0.91
CA ASN A 293 -29.49 9.56 0.19
C ASN A 293 -28.08 9.12 -0.27
N VAL A 294 -27.99 8.43 -1.41
CA VAL A 294 -26.74 7.92 -2.00
C VAL A 294 -26.15 8.89 -3.05
N LEU A 295 -26.89 9.93 -3.44
CA LEU A 295 -26.51 10.89 -4.48
C LEU A 295 -25.16 11.57 -4.22
N PHE A 296 -24.92 12.01 -2.98
CA PHE A 296 -23.65 12.65 -2.59
C PHE A 296 -22.57 11.63 -2.18
N VAL A 297 -22.98 10.45 -1.74
CA VAL A 297 -22.09 9.35 -1.34
C VAL A 297 -21.36 8.77 -2.55
N SER A 298 -22.08 8.54 -3.64
CA SER A 298 -21.57 7.90 -4.85
C SER A 298 -20.36 8.61 -5.49
N PRO A 299 -20.41 9.92 -5.82
CA PRO A 299 -19.28 10.61 -6.42
C PRO A 299 -18.09 10.70 -5.46
N PHE A 300 -18.34 10.81 -4.15
CA PHE A 300 -17.28 10.79 -3.14
C PHE A 300 -16.56 9.43 -3.11
N LEU A 301 -17.30 8.32 -3.06
CA LEU A 301 -16.74 6.97 -3.11
C LEU A 301 -15.98 6.72 -4.43
N PHE A 302 -16.55 7.14 -5.56
CA PHE A 302 -15.93 7.04 -6.87
C PHE A 302 -14.55 7.71 -6.89
N VAL A 303 -14.47 8.98 -6.47
CA VAL A 303 -13.20 9.74 -6.46
C VAL A 303 -12.20 9.13 -5.46
N CYS A 304 -12.64 8.79 -4.25
CA CYS A 304 -11.76 8.21 -3.23
C CYS A 304 -11.20 6.86 -3.67
N ASP A 305 -12.01 5.99 -4.27
CA ASP A 305 -11.55 4.68 -4.70
C ASP A 305 -10.60 4.77 -5.91
N TRP A 306 -10.81 5.73 -6.83
CA TRP A 306 -9.80 6.04 -7.84
C TRP A 306 -8.47 6.49 -7.24
N ILE A 307 -8.50 7.38 -6.25
CA ILE A 307 -7.28 7.82 -5.55
C ILE A 307 -6.58 6.63 -4.88
N ARG A 308 -7.33 5.75 -4.20
CA ARG A 308 -6.78 4.55 -3.57
C ARG A 308 -6.13 3.60 -4.58
N LEU A 309 -6.76 3.38 -5.73
CA LEU A 309 -6.18 2.60 -6.84
C LEU A 309 -4.89 3.25 -7.37
N LEU A 310 -4.89 4.57 -7.56
CA LEU A 310 -3.70 5.32 -7.98
C LEU A 310 -2.55 5.20 -6.98
N VAL A 311 -2.83 5.24 -5.66
CA VAL A 311 -1.81 5.06 -4.63
C VAL A 311 -1.15 3.68 -4.73
N ILE A 312 -1.93 2.62 -4.96
CA ILE A 312 -1.39 1.26 -5.15
C ILE A 312 -0.55 1.17 -6.42
N PHE A 313 -1.06 1.66 -7.56
CA PHE A 313 -0.34 1.57 -8.83
C PHE A 313 0.95 2.37 -8.82
N THR A 314 0.92 3.57 -8.26
CA THR A 314 2.12 4.40 -8.12
C THR A 314 3.13 3.78 -7.17
N ALA A 315 2.68 3.20 -6.03
CA ALA A 315 3.57 2.50 -5.11
C ALA A 315 4.26 1.29 -5.77
N ALA A 316 3.53 0.50 -6.57
CA ALA A 316 4.08 -0.65 -7.28
C ALA A 316 5.11 -0.27 -8.35
N ASP A 317 4.91 0.85 -9.05
CA ASP A 317 5.82 1.33 -10.11
C ASP A 317 7.04 2.11 -9.58
N MET A 318 6.98 2.65 -8.36
CA MET A 318 8.10 3.40 -7.76
C MET A 318 9.46 2.68 -7.83
N PRO A 319 9.60 1.43 -7.34
CA PRO A 319 10.89 0.76 -7.40
C PRO A 319 11.27 0.37 -8.83
N VAL A 320 10.31 -0.05 -9.67
CA VAL A 320 10.53 -0.40 -11.08
C VAL A 320 11.13 0.78 -11.85
N ASN A 321 10.55 1.97 -11.69
CA ASN A 321 11.06 3.19 -12.32
C ASN A 321 12.49 3.52 -11.88
N GLN A 322 12.85 3.30 -10.60
CA GLN A 322 14.22 3.51 -10.13
C GLN A 322 15.20 2.47 -10.69
N VAL A 323 14.79 1.20 -10.82
CA VAL A 323 15.61 0.16 -11.47
C VAL A 323 15.86 0.52 -12.92
N ARG A 324 14.84 0.98 -13.64
CA ARG A 324 14.96 1.39 -15.04
C ARG A 324 15.96 2.55 -15.20
N LEU A 325 15.86 3.59 -14.38
CA LEU A 325 16.80 4.72 -14.39
C LEU A 325 18.23 4.27 -14.07
N LEU A 326 18.37 3.35 -13.12
CA LEU A 326 19.66 2.77 -12.75
C LEU A 326 20.26 1.98 -13.92
N ARG A 327 19.45 1.15 -14.58
CA ARG A 327 19.84 0.38 -15.76
C ARG A 327 20.25 1.28 -16.93
N GLU A 328 19.45 2.32 -17.23
CA GLU A 328 19.75 3.28 -18.30
C GLU A 328 21.10 3.98 -18.08
N ARG A 329 21.41 4.37 -16.83
CA ARG A 329 22.72 4.94 -16.49
C ARG A 329 23.87 3.95 -16.56
N LEU A 330 23.68 2.72 -16.08
CA LEU A 330 24.72 1.69 -16.17
C LEU A 330 25.04 1.35 -17.63
N CYS A 331 24.01 1.25 -18.49
CA CYS A 331 24.20 1.15 -19.93
C CYS A 331 25.00 2.33 -20.48
N ALA A 332 24.60 3.57 -20.18
CA ALA A 332 25.31 4.76 -20.66
C ALA A 332 26.78 4.80 -20.20
N ARG A 333 27.07 4.35 -18.97
CA ARG A 333 28.43 4.25 -18.44
C ARG A 333 29.27 3.24 -19.24
N SER A 334 28.72 2.05 -19.46
CA SER A 334 29.37 0.97 -20.22
C SER A 334 29.70 1.40 -21.66
N TYR A 335 28.80 2.13 -22.33
CA TYR A 335 29.06 2.66 -23.69
C TYR A 335 30.10 3.79 -23.72
N SER A 336 30.19 4.60 -22.66
CA SER A 336 31.12 5.76 -22.61
C SER A 336 32.57 5.38 -22.30
N ARG A 337 32.82 4.22 -21.68
CA ARG A 337 34.15 3.77 -21.26
C ARG A 337 34.73 2.72 -22.18
N PHE A 338 35.21 3.16 -23.34
CA PHE A 338 35.92 2.29 -24.30
C PHE A 338 37.30 1.77 -23.80
N SER A 339 37.72 2.12 -22.58
CA SER A 339 39.04 1.79 -22.00
C SER A 339 38.98 0.81 -20.80
N GLN A 340 37.81 0.28 -20.45
CA GLN A 340 37.69 -0.70 -19.35
C GLN A 340 38.28 -2.07 -19.71
N THR A 341 38.80 -2.78 -18.71
CA THR A 341 39.30 -4.14 -18.89
C THR A 341 38.15 -5.10 -19.22
N LEU A 342 38.42 -6.17 -19.99
CA LEU A 342 37.41 -7.18 -20.35
C LEU A 342 36.66 -7.73 -19.11
N ALA A 343 37.36 -7.88 -17.98
CA ALA A 343 36.79 -8.35 -16.72
C ALA A 343 35.81 -7.35 -16.09
N GLU A 344 36.09 -6.05 -16.17
CA GLU A 344 35.16 -4.99 -15.71
C GLU A 344 33.93 -4.93 -16.60
N ASN A 345 34.09 -5.05 -17.92
CA ASN A 345 32.96 -5.09 -18.86
C ASN A 345 32.06 -6.30 -18.64
N VAL A 346 32.65 -7.49 -18.43
CA VAL A 346 31.89 -8.71 -18.13
C VAL A 346 31.17 -8.59 -16.78
N ALA A 347 31.81 -8.01 -15.77
CA ALA A 347 31.20 -7.79 -14.46
C ALA A 347 30.04 -6.77 -14.54
N GLU A 348 30.21 -5.66 -15.25
CA GLU A 348 29.14 -4.67 -15.48
C GLU A 348 27.97 -5.27 -16.26
N MET A 349 28.25 -6.03 -17.32
CA MET A 349 27.23 -6.72 -18.11
C MET A 349 26.45 -7.76 -17.28
N THR A 350 27.16 -8.49 -16.40
CA THR A 350 26.54 -9.47 -15.50
C THR A 350 25.60 -8.80 -14.50
N ILE A 351 26.00 -7.66 -13.93
CA ILE A 351 25.13 -6.90 -13.03
C ILE A 351 23.94 -6.31 -13.78
N LEU A 352 24.14 -5.80 -14.99
CA LEU A 352 23.07 -5.33 -15.86
C LEU A 352 22.04 -6.42 -16.18
N MET A 353 22.50 -7.67 -16.38
CA MET A 353 21.62 -8.83 -16.52
C MET A 353 20.91 -9.21 -15.22
N GLN A 354 21.55 -9.04 -14.06
CA GLN A 354 20.94 -9.31 -12.75
C GLN A 354 19.91 -8.24 -12.34
N MET A 355 20.06 -7.02 -12.84
CA MET A 355 19.15 -5.89 -12.66
C MET A 355 17.94 -5.97 -13.60
N ASN A 356 17.14 -7.02 -13.41
CA ASN A 356 15.86 -7.15 -14.09
C ASN A 356 14.73 -6.48 -13.27
N GLU A 357 13.96 -5.62 -13.93
CA GLU A 357 12.76 -4.97 -13.38
C GLU A 357 11.74 -6.01 -12.87
N ASP A 358 11.65 -7.17 -13.52
CA ASP A 358 10.73 -8.26 -13.14
C ASP A 358 10.95 -8.78 -11.72
N ARG A 359 12.17 -8.68 -11.18
CA ARG A 359 12.51 -9.18 -9.84
C ARG A 359 11.96 -8.31 -8.72
N ILE A 360 11.60 -7.07 -9.02
CA ILE A 360 11.18 -6.07 -8.04
C ILE A 360 9.72 -5.64 -8.28
N GLN A 361 9.17 -5.94 -9.45
CA GLN A 361 7.80 -5.62 -9.80
C GLN A 361 6.78 -6.37 -8.93
N MET A 362 5.79 -5.63 -8.43
CA MET A 362 4.70 -6.19 -7.66
C MET A 362 3.75 -7.02 -8.55
N SER A 363 3.32 -8.18 -8.07
CA SER A 363 2.33 -9.03 -8.71
C SER A 363 1.14 -9.31 -7.80
N ALA A 364 -0.06 -9.18 -8.36
CA ALA A 364 -1.30 -9.52 -7.68
C ALA A 364 -1.53 -11.03 -7.75
N ALA A 365 -1.00 -11.75 -6.76
CA ALA A 365 -1.06 -13.22 -6.61
C ALA A 365 -0.65 -14.01 -7.86
N GLY A 366 0.26 -13.48 -8.68
CA GLY A 366 0.70 -14.10 -9.94
C GLY A 366 -0.26 -13.92 -11.12
N VAL A 367 -1.42 -13.28 -10.93
CA VAL A 367 -2.42 -13.10 -12.00
C VAL A 367 -1.99 -12.03 -12.98
N PHE A 368 -1.54 -10.88 -12.47
CA PHE A 368 -1.04 -9.78 -13.29
C PHE A 368 -0.02 -8.93 -12.51
N LYS A 369 0.75 -8.13 -13.26
CA LYS A 369 1.70 -7.16 -12.71
C LYS A 369 0.96 -5.88 -12.34
N VAL A 370 1.17 -5.38 -11.13
CA VAL A 370 0.51 -4.17 -10.63
C VAL A 370 1.32 -2.95 -11.06
N GLY A 371 0.67 -1.96 -11.65
CA GLY A 371 1.33 -0.72 -12.06
C GLY A 371 0.37 0.25 -12.75
N VAL A 372 0.86 1.46 -13.04
CA VAL A 372 0.12 2.59 -13.65
C VAL A 372 -0.37 2.24 -15.05
N HIS A 373 0.30 1.30 -15.73
CA HIS A 373 -0.13 0.75 -17.03
C HIS A 373 -1.54 0.12 -17.02
N LEU A 374 -2.07 -0.26 -15.85
CA LEU A 374 -3.44 -0.77 -15.71
C LEU A 374 -4.51 0.32 -15.74
N ILE A 375 -4.16 1.59 -15.53
CA ILE A 375 -5.13 2.69 -15.45
C ILE A 375 -5.96 2.82 -16.73
N PRO A 376 -5.38 2.88 -17.95
CA PRO A 376 -6.18 2.99 -19.17
C PRO A 376 -7.14 1.81 -19.35
N ALA A 377 -6.71 0.60 -19.00
CA ALA A 377 -7.54 -0.60 -19.08
C ALA A 377 -8.73 -0.53 -18.10
N LEU A 378 -8.49 -0.09 -16.86
CA LEU A 378 -9.53 0.08 -15.85
C LEU A 378 -10.51 1.19 -16.24
N VAL A 379 -10.02 2.34 -16.72
CA VAL A 379 -10.88 3.43 -17.22
C VAL A 379 -11.73 2.94 -18.39
N GLY A 380 -11.12 2.25 -19.36
CA GLY A 380 -11.84 1.67 -20.49
C GLY A 380 -12.92 0.68 -20.07
N ALA A 381 -12.61 -0.18 -19.09
CA ALA A 381 -13.57 -1.14 -18.53
C ALA A 381 -14.72 -0.43 -17.81
N VAL A 382 -14.44 0.57 -16.95
CA VAL A 382 -15.49 1.36 -16.28
C VAL A 382 -16.40 2.03 -17.31
N VAL A 383 -15.83 2.69 -18.33
CA VAL A 383 -16.62 3.35 -19.38
C VAL A 383 -17.46 2.33 -20.16
N THR A 384 -16.90 1.18 -20.50
CA THR A 384 -17.63 0.12 -21.21
C THR A 384 -18.79 -0.42 -20.38
N TYR A 385 -18.56 -0.69 -19.09
CA TYR A 385 -19.64 -1.11 -18.19
C TYR A 385 -20.69 -0.02 -18.02
N MET A 386 -20.31 1.25 -17.90
CA MET A 386 -21.27 2.36 -17.87
C MET A 386 -22.14 2.39 -19.13
N VAL A 387 -21.54 2.27 -20.32
CA VAL A 387 -22.29 2.29 -21.59
C VAL A 387 -23.27 1.11 -21.66
N ILE A 388 -22.82 -0.09 -21.32
CA ILE A 388 -23.68 -1.29 -21.31
C ILE A 388 -24.84 -1.12 -20.31
N LEU A 389 -24.54 -0.63 -19.10
CA LEU A 389 -25.52 -0.47 -18.05
C LEU A 389 -26.52 0.66 -18.30
N LEU A 390 -26.17 1.66 -19.12
CA LEU A 390 -27.08 2.75 -19.51
C LEU A 390 -27.96 2.42 -20.72
N GLN A 391 -27.59 1.40 -21.49
CA GLN A 391 -28.36 0.93 -22.66
C GLN A 391 -29.48 -0.05 -22.28
N ASN A 392 -29.39 -0.66 -21.10
CA ASN A 392 -30.42 -1.50 -20.50
C ASN A 392 -31.31 -0.68 -19.58
#